data_AF-A0A356P8B3-F1
#
_entry.id   AF-A0A356P8B3-F1
#
_cell.length_a   1.000
_cell.length_b   1.000
_cell.length_c   1.000
_cell.angle_alpha   90.00
_cell.angle_beta   90.00
_cell.angle_gamma   90.00
#
_symmetry.space_group_name_H-M   'P 1'
#
loop_
_entity.id
_entity.type
_entity.pdbx_description
1 polymer ?
#
loop_
_entity_poly.entity_id
_entity_poly.type
_entity_poly.pdbx_seq_one_letter_code
_entity_poly.pdbx_strand_id
1 'polypeptide(L)'
;MASSSRVAKRFTRGWPFALTLGLGMFSSPSTVWAAGITLDLGNSATQQTGTSLQILMLLTVLSLAPAILMMMTAFTRIIIVLSFVRNALGTQQLPPNQVMVGLALFLTFFVMLPTWNKIDTNAVQPLMKNQITQAQA
;
A
#
# COMPACT_ATOMS: atom_id res chain seq x y z
N MET A 1 40.38 27.95 -20.45
CA MET A 1 39.05 27.67 -21.02
C MET A 1 39.05 26.26 -21.60
N ALA A 2 38.65 25.25 -20.81
CA ALA A 2 38.59 23.85 -21.26
C ALA A 2 37.44 23.11 -20.56
N SER A 3 36.79 22.21 -21.30
CA SER A 3 35.80 21.20 -20.86
C SER A 3 34.32 21.58 -20.93
N SER A 4 33.67 21.34 -22.08
CA SER A 4 32.21 21.13 -22.14
C SER A 4 31.69 20.27 -23.32
N SER A 5 32.51 19.40 -23.94
CA SER A 5 32.06 18.62 -25.12
C SER A 5 31.99 17.10 -24.92
N ARG A 6 32.26 16.57 -23.73
CA ARG A 6 32.28 15.11 -23.49
C ARG A 6 30.95 14.48 -23.07
N VAL A 7 29.93 15.27 -22.74
CA VAL A 7 28.64 14.77 -22.23
C VAL A 7 27.68 14.40 -23.37
N ALA A 8 27.72 15.12 -24.50
CA ALA A 8 26.80 14.91 -25.62
C ALA A 8 26.96 13.54 -26.34
N LYS A 9 28.17 12.96 -26.36
CA LYS A 9 28.43 11.66 -27.02
C LYS A 9 27.97 10.44 -26.21
N ARG A 10 27.67 10.58 -24.91
CA ARG A 10 27.10 9.48 -24.11
C ARG A 10 25.62 9.27 -24.37
N PHE A 11 24.90 10.32 -24.78
CA PHE A 11 23.47 10.26 -25.04
C PHE A 11 23.15 9.62 -26.40
N THR A 12 23.99 9.84 -27.42
CA THR A 12 23.77 9.29 -28.77
C THR A 12 24.11 7.80 -28.91
N ARG A 13 24.80 7.20 -27.93
CA ARG A 13 25.20 5.78 -27.98
C ARG A 13 24.20 4.82 -27.30
N GLY A 14 23.26 5.34 -26.50
CA GLY A 14 22.23 4.53 -25.81
C GLY A 14 20.91 4.41 -26.57
N TRP A 15 20.65 5.33 -27.51
CA TRP A 15 19.43 5.38 -28.32
C TRP A 15 19.18 4.11 -29.16
N PRO A 16 20.15 3.49 -29.85
CA PRO A 16 19.86 2.28 -30.63
C PRO A 16 19.43 1.11 -29.74
N PHE A 17 19.86 1.07 -28.46
CA PHE A 17 19.46 0.03 -27.49
C PHE A 17 18.03 0.24 -26.95
N ALA A 18 17.58 1.49 -26.84
CA ALA A 18 16.20 1.80 -26.44
C ALA A 18 15.20 1.52 -27.58
N LEU A 19 15.64 1.70 -28.83
CA LEU A 19 14.79 1.53 -30.00
C LEU A 19 14.65 0.05 -30.43
N THR A 20 15.67 -0.79 -30.21
CA THR A 20 15.51 -2.26 -30.33
C THR A 20 14.65 -2.85 -29.22
N LEU A 21 14.66 -2.27 -28.02
CA LEU A 21 13.77 -2.67 -26.92
C LEU A 21 12.30 -2.32 -27.23
N GLY A 22 12.04 -1.16 -27.87
CA GLY A 22 10.70 -0.74 -28.26
C GLY A 22 10.12 -1.49 -29.46
N LEU A 23 10.94 -1.82 -30.48
CA LEU A 23 10.49 -2.57 -31.67
C LEU A 23 10.33 -4.08 -31.43
N GLY A 24 11.05 -4.66 -30.45
CA GLY A 24 10.87 -6.06 -30.06
C GLY A 24 9.46 -6.36 -29.53
N MET A 25 8.75 -5.35 -29.00
CA MET A 25 7.40 -5.52 -28.46
C MET A 25 6.31 -5.64 -29.55
N PHE A 26 6.61 -5.35 -30.81
CA PHE A 26 5.62 -5.41 -31.90
C PHE A 26 5.63 -6.73 -32.69
N SER A 27 6.73 -7.51 -32.62
CA SER A 27 6.87 -8.75 -33.40
C SER A 27 6.57 -10.04 -32.62
N SER A 28 6.26 -9.95 -31.32
CA SER A 28 5.95 -11.12 -30.48
C SER A 28 4.93 -10.71 -29.41
N PRO A 29 3.62 -11.02 -29.57
CA PRO A 29 2.58 -10.57 -28.65
C PRO A 29 2.61 -11.24 -27.26
N SER A 30 3.57 -12.13 -26.97
CA SER A 30 3.55 -13.00 -25.79
C SER A 30 4.64 -12.76 -24.74
N THR A 31 5.56 -11.81 -24.92
CA THR A 31 6.66 -11.60 -23.96
C THR A 31 6.77 -10.15 -23.46
N VAL A 32 5.71 -9.69 -22.80
CA VAL A 32 5.80 -8.55 -21.86
C VAL A 32 6.23 -9.12 -20.51
N TRP A 33 7.46 -8.79 -20.07
CA TRP A 33 7.90 -9.06 -18.69
C TRP A 33 7.26 -8.04 -17.73
N ALA A 34 5.94 -8.19 -17.54
CA ALA A 34 5.25 -7.74 -16.35
C ALA A 34 5.25 -8.91 -15.37
N ALA A 35 5.48 -8.65 -14.09
CA ALA A 35 5.63 -9.64 -13.04
C ALA A 35 4.60 -10.80 -13.14
N GLY A 36 5.05 -11.96 -13.63
CA GLY A 36 4.53 -13.29 -13.33
C GLY A 36 3.08 -13.66 -13.72
N ILE A 37 2.37 -12.92 -14.57
CA ILE A 37 1.01 -13.30 -14.99
C ILE A 37 0.90 -13.33 -16.52
N THR A 38 1.06 -14.52 -17.11
CA THR A 38 0.77 -14.79 -18.53
C THR A 38 -0.72 -15.12 -18.65
N LEU A 39 -1.51 -14.16 -19.12
CA LEU A 39 -2.94 -14.35 -19.39
C LEU A 39 -3.12 -15.00 -20.76
N ASP A 40 -3.24 -16.32 -20.80
CA ASP A 40 -3.68 -17.07 -21.99
C ASP A 40 -5.22 -17.05 -22.06
N LEU A 41 -5.76 -16.40 -23.09
CA LEU A 41 -7.20 -16.18 -23.29
C LEU A 41 -7.82 -17.28 -24.20
N GLY A 42 -7.33 -18.52 -24.06
CA GLY A 42 -7.84 -19.70 -24.78
C GLY A 42 -8.78 -20.56 -23.92
N ASN A 43 -10.09 -20.45 -24.16
CA ASN A 43 -11.15 -21.44 -23.84
C ASN A 43 -11.32 -21.95 -22.38
N SER A 44 -10.58 -21.41 -21.41
CA SER A 44 -10.72 -21.65 -19.95
C SER A 44 -11.12 -20.36 -19.19
N ALA A 45 -11.63 -19.37 -19.95
CA ALA A 45 -11.75 -17.98 -19.50
C ALA A 45 -12.70 -17.79 -18.30
N THR A 46 -13.75 -18.60 -18.14
CA THR A 46 -14.76 -18.34 -17.10
C THR A 46 -14.29 -18.69 -15.68
N GLN A 47 -13.52 -19.77 -15.49
CA GLN A 47 -13.00 -20.19 -14.18
C GLN A 47 -11.76 -19.37 -13.79
N GLN A 48 -10.86 -19.11 -14.75
CA GLN A 48 -9.61 -18.39 -14.49
C GLN A 48 -9.86 -16.89 -14.24
N THR A 49 -10.83 -16.29 -14.94
CA THR A 49 -11.28 -14.91 -14.63
C THR A 49 -11.94 -14.82 -13.26
N GLY A 50 -12.68 -15.85 -12.80
CA GLY A 50 -13.28 -15.89 -11.46
C GLY A 50 -12.23 -15.83 -10.34
N THR A 51 -11.19 -16.66 -10.42
CA THR A 51 -10.11 -16.67 -9.42
C THR A 51 -9.28 -15.38 -9.46
N SER A 52 -8.97 -14.85 -10.64
CA SER A 52 -8.26 -13.57 -10.76
C SER A 52 -9.08 -12.39 -10.20
N LEU A 53 -10.39 -12.37 -10.43
CA LEU A 53 -11.28 -11.33 -9.90
C LEU A 53 -11.44 -11.46 -8.37
N GLN A 54 -11.51 -12.67 -7.83
CA GLN A 54 -11.54 -12.90 -6.39
C GLN A 54 -10.26 -12.43 -5.69
N ILE A 55 -9.08 -12.70 -6.28
CA ILE A 55 -7.81 -12.20 -5.76
C ILE A 55 -7.77 -10.67 -5.83
N LEU A 56 -8.26 -10.06 -6.91
CA LEU A 56 -8.35 -8.61 -7.03
C LEU A 56 -9.24 -8.00 -5.92
N MET A 57 -10.40 -8.62 -5.64
CA MET A 57 -11.29 -8.20 -4.55
C MET A 57 -10.62 -8.36 -3.17
N LEU A 58 -9.89 -9.46 -2.94
CA LEU A 58 -9.19 -9.68 -1.69
C LEU A 58 -8.08 -8.64 -1.47
N LEU A 59 -7.29 -8.33 -2.51
CA LEU A 59 -6.24 -7.31 -2.45
C LEU A 59 -6.80 -5.91 -2.23
N THR A 60 -7.95 -5.60 -2.82
CA THR A 60 -8.62 -4.31 -2.58
C THR A 60 -9.08 -4.17 -1.14
N VAL A 61 -9.73 -5.19 -0.57
CA VAL A 61 -10.12 -5.16 0.85
C VAL A 61 -8.89 -5.09 1.75
N LEU A 62 -7.84 -5.88 1.48
CA LEU A 62 -6.63 -5.90 2.29
C LEU A 62 -5.86 -4.58 2.26
N SER A 63 -5.88 -3.86 1.14
CA SER A 63 -5.28 -2.53 0.99
C SER A 63 -6.05 -1.44 1.75
N LEU A 64 -7.38 -1.49 1.72
CA LEU A 64 -8.23 -0.52 2.42
C LEU A 64 -8.33 -0.79 3.94
N ALA A 65 -8.28 -2.06 4.34
CA ALA A 65 -8.40 -2.49 5.74
C ALA A 65 -7.51 -1.69 6.72
N PRO A 66 -6.19 -1.52 6.50
CA PRO A 66 -5.34 -0.77 7.43
C PRO A 66 -5.73 0.71 7.51
N ALA A 67 -6.15 1.33 6.40
CA ALA A 67 -6.56 2.73 6.40
C ALA A 67 -7.86 2.94 7.18
N ILE A 68 -8.85 2.06 6.99
CA ILE A 68 -10.13 2.12 7.70
C ILE A 68 -9.91 1.89 9.20
N LEU A 69 -9.06 0.94 9.58
CA LEU A 69 -8.72 0.66 10.98
C LEU A 69 -8.11 1.90 11.66
N MET A 70 -7.24 2.63 10.96
CA MET A 70 -6.67 3.88 11.46
C MET A 70 -7.75 4.98 11.59
N MET A 71 -8.72 5.05 10.68
CA MET A 71 -9.82 6.03 10.77
C MET A 71 -10.84 5.72 11.87
N MET A 72 -11.09 4.45 12.16
CA MET A 72 -12.01 4.01 13.21
C MET A 72 -11.45 4.19 14.63
N THR A 73 -10.16 4.44 14.77
CA THR A 73 -9.47 4.58 16.06
C THR A 73 -9.15 6.03 16.39
N ALA A 74 -8.56 6.28 17.56
CA ALA A 74 -8.14 7.61 18.00
C ALA A 74 -6.96 8.21 17.19
N PHE A 75 -6.36 7.43 16.27
CA PHE A 75 -5.19 7.84 15.49
C PHE A 75 -5.40 9.17 14.77
N THR A 76 -6.51 9.32 14.04
CA THR A 76 -6.83 10.55 13.27
C THR A 76 -6.92 11.78 14.17
N ARG A 77 -7.48 11.64 15.38
CA ARG A 77 -7.58 12.77 16.32
C ARG A 77 -6.22 13.18 16.85
N ILE A 78 -5.39 12.20 17.21
CA ILE A 78 -4.06 12.43 17.77
C ILE A 78 -3.13 13.08 16.74
N ILE A 79 -3.11 12.59 15.49
CA ILE A 79 -2.24 13.14 14.43
C ILE A 79 -2.63 14.58 14.05
N ILE A 80 -3.93 14.89 14.02
CA ILE A 80 -4.41 16.26 13.72
C ILE A 80 -3.96 17.24 14.82
N VAL A 81 -4.11 16.86 16.09
CA VAL A 81 -3.68 17.70 17.22
C VAL A 81 -2.17 17.92 17.19
N LEU A 82 -1.37 16.86 16.99
CA LEU A 82 0.09 16.96 16.83
C LEU A 82 0.48 17.84 15.63
N SER A 83 -0.26 17.75 14.52
CA SER A 83 -0.03 18.57 13.33
C SER A 83 -0.34 20.05 13.59
N PHE A 84 -1.40 20.36 14.34
CA PHE A 84 -1.70 21.72 14.75
C PHE A 84 -0.64 22.26 15.70
N VAL A 85 -0.17 21.46 16.66
CA VAL A 85 0.95 21.85 17.55
C VAL A 85 2.19 22.16 16.72
N ARG A 86 2.54 21.32 15.74
CA ARG A 86 3.66 21.59 14.84
C ARG A 86 3.51 22.93 14.11
N ASN A 87 2.35 23.20 13.52
CA ASN A 87 2.11 24.47 12.83
C ASN A 87 2.19 25.67 13.79
N ALA A 88 1.72 25.50 15.03
CA ALA A 88 1.78 26.53 16.06
C ALA A 88 3.21 26.85 16.52
N LEU A 89 4.16 25.91 16.41
CA LEU A 89 5.57 26.13 16.74
C LEU A 89 6.31 27.00 15.71
N GLY A 90 5.74 27.26 14.53
CA GLY A 90 6.33 28.15 13.51
C GLY A 90 7.63 27.66 12.89
N THR A 91 8.09 26.44 13.21
CA THR A 91 9.33 25.86 12.71
C THR A 91 9.08 25.10 11.39
N GLN A 92 9.88 25.38 10.35
CA GLN A 92 9.50 25.00 8.99
C GLN A 92 9.40 23.49 8.73
N GLN A 93 10.19 22.63 9.37
CA GLN A 93 10.18 21.19 9.03
C GLN A 93 10.50 20.24 10.20
N LEU A 94 10.60 20.77 11.41
CA LEU A 94 10.69 19.97 12.62
C LEU A 94 9.31 19.94 13.29
N PRO A 95 8.80 18.78 13.74
CA PRO A 95 9.29 17.41 13.54
C PRO A 95 8.85 16.80 12.17
N PRO A 96 9.61 15.85 11.59
CA PRO A 96 9.25 15.18 10.33
C PRO A 96 7.90 14.45 10.40
N ASN A 97 7.18 14.38 9.26
CA ASN A 97 5.89 13.70 9.17
C ASN A 97 5.95 12.24 9.67
N GLN A 98 7.05 11.54 9.38
CA GLN A 98 7.24 10.15 9.79
C GLN A 98 7.33 9.99 11.32
N VAL A 99 7.93 10.96 12.02
CA VAL A 99 8.03 10.96 13.48
C VAL A 99 6.65 11.24 14.10
N MET A 100 5.89 12.17 13.53
CA MET A 100 4.53 12.49 13.98
C MET A 100 3.60 11.27 13.84
N VAL A 101 3.69 10.56 12.71
CA VAL A 101 2.93 9.31 12.49
C VAL A 101 3.34 8.25 13.51
N GLY A 102 4.64 8.05 13.74
CA GLY A 102 5.13 7.08 14.73
C GLY A 102 4.66 7.37 16.16
N LEU A 103 4.75 8.63 16.58
CA LEU A 103 4.25 9.09 17.88
C LEU A 103 2.73 8.90 18.00
N ALA A 104 1.98 9.25 16.96
CA ALA A 104 0.53 9.08 16.94
C ALA A 104 0.13 7.60 17.04
N LEU A 105 0.84 6.70 16.37
CA LEU A 105 0.54 5.26 16.38
C LEU A 105 0.82 4.65 17.77
N PHE A 106 1.94 5.02 18.40
CA PHE A 106 2.27 4.57 19.75
C PHE A 106 1.25 5.07 20.79
N LEU A 107 0.91 6.36 20.74
CA LEU A 107 -0.12 6.93 21.62
C LEU A 107 -1.49 6.32 21.37
N THR A 108 -1.81 5.97 20.12
CA THR A 108 -3.08 5.29 19.79
C THR A 108 -3.16 3.93 20.48
N PHE A 109 -2.11 3.12 20.43
CA PHE A 109 -2.12 1.83 21.13
C PHE A 109 -2.27 2.01 22.65
N PHE A 110 -1.59 2.99 23.23
CA PHE A 110 -1.71 3.29 24.65
C PHE A 110 -3.14 3.70 25.05
N VAL A 111 -3.77 4.62 24.30
CA VAL A 111 -5.12 5.10 24.58
C VAL A 111 -6.19 4.04 24.29
N MET A 112 -5.92 3.12 23.34
CA MET A 112 -6.88 2.10 22.94
C MET A 112 -6.87 0.84 23.82
N LEU A 113 -5.91 0.66 24.74
CA LEU A 113 -5.86 -0.47 25.68
C LEU A 113 -7.24 -0.96 26.23
N PRO A 114 -8.17 -0.10 26.71
CA PRO A 114 -9.47 -0.57 27.19
C PRO A 114 -10.37 -1.15 26.09
N THR A 115 -10.29 -0.63 24.86
CA THR A 115 -11.05 -1.16 23.73
C THR A 115 -10.53 -2.54 23.33
N TRP A 116 -9.21 -2.76 23.37
CA TRP A 116 -8.63 -4.08 23.15
C TRP A 116 -9.14 -5.12 24.17
N ASN A 117 -9.21 -4.75 25.45
CA ASN A 117 -9.78 -5.63 26.48
C ASN A 117 -11.26 -5.96 26.24
N LYS A 118 -12.05 -4.97 25.78
CA LYS A 118 -13.46 -5.20 25.41
C LYS A 118 -13.58 -6.13 24.21
N ILE A 119 -12.75 -5.97 23.19
CA ILE A 119 -12.74 -6.83 22.00
C ILE A 119 -12.37 -8.28 22.40
N ASP A 120 -11.38 -8.46 23.26
CA ASP A 120 -10.98 -9.79 23.73
C ASP A 120 -12.13 -10.49 24.47
N THR A 121 -12.78 -9.77 25.40
CA THR A 121 -13.85 -10.33 26.24
C THR A 121 -15.15 -10.58 25.47
N ASN A 122 -15.52 -9.70 24.54
CA ASN A 122 -16.83 -9.73 23.86
C ASN A 122 -16.82 -10.43 22.49
N ALA A 123 -15.66 -10.50 21.81
CA ALA A 123 -15.58 -11.08 20.47
C ALA A 123 -14.61 -12.26 20.43
N VAL A 124 -13.36 -12.09 20.86
CA VAL A 124 -12.32 -13.12 20.66
C VAL A 124 -12.57 -14.37 21.51
N GLN A 125 -12.70 -14.20 22.83
CA GLN A 125 -12.96 -15.33 23.73
C GLN A 125 -14.26 -16.09 23.42
N PRO A 126 -15.41 -15.45 23.21
CA PRO A 126 -16.65 -16.18 22.89
C PRO A 126 -16.61 -16.84 21.52
N LEU A 127 -15.90 -16.27 20.52
CA LEU A 127 -15.71 -16.93 19.22
C LEU A 127 -14.89 -18.22 19.38
N MET A 128 -13.80 -18.18 20.16
CA MET A 128 -12.98 -19.38 20.43
C MET A 128 -13.72 -20.44 21.24
N LYS A 129 -14.66 -20.03 22.11
CA LYS A 129 -15.55 -20.92 22.86
C LYS A 129 -16.76 -21.38 22.04
N ASN A 130 -16.86 -21.03 20.76
CA ASN A 130 -18.00 -21.28 19.86
C ASN A 130 -19.36 -20.81 20.43
N GLN A 131 -19.34 -19.76 21.26
CA GLN A 131 -20.54 -19.20 21.89
C GLN A 131 -21.24 -18.17 20.99
N ILE A 132 -20.54 -17.66 19.96
CA ILE A 132 -21.08 -16.72 18.96
C ILE A 132 -20.72 -17.19 17.54
N THR A 133 -21.61 -16.92 16.58
CA THR A 133 -21.38 -17.24 15.16
C THR A 133 -20.44 -16.20 14.55
N GLN A 134 -19.67 -16.55 13.50
CA GLN A 134 -18.78 -15.62 12.78
C GLN A 134 -19.48 -14.36 12.25
N ALA A 135 -20.81 -14.39 12.06
CA ALA A 135 -21.61 -13.23 11.68
C ALA A 135 -21.94 -12.28 12.85
N GLN A 136 -21.71 -12.70 14.10
CA GLN A 136 -22.03 -11.99 15.34
C GLN A 136 -20.79 -11.50 16.10
N ALA A 137 -19.60 -11.98 15.74
CA ALA A 137 -18.30 -11.53 16.24
C ALA A 137 -17.83 -10.28 15.50
#